data_AF-F6KDW2-F1
#
_entry.id   AF-F6KDW2-F1
#
_cell.length_a   1.000
_cell.length_b   1.000
_cell.length_c   1.000
_cell.angle_alpha   90.00
_cell.angle_beta   90.00
_cell.angle_gamma   90.00
#
_symmetry.space_group_name_H-M   'P 1'
#
loop_
_entity.id
_entity.type
_entity.pdbx_description
1 polymer ?
#
loop_
_entity_poly.entity_id
_entity_poly.type
_entity_poly.pdbx_seq_one_letter_code
_entity_poly.pdbx_strand_id
1 'polypeptide(L)' 'KSVTFKWRGKPLFIRHRTGEEIATEESVPVASLRDPQHDKERVQRSEWLVVLGVCTQLGCVPIA' A
#
# COMPACT_ATOMS: atom_id res chain seq x y z
N LYS A 1 -10.52 3.09 -6.54
CA LYS A 1 -10.86 4.28 -5.70
C LYS A 1 -10.20 4.10 -4.34
N SER A 2 -9.48 5.11 -3.85
CA SER A 2 -8.88 5.15 -2.51
C SER A 2 -9.84 5.85 -1.55
N VAL A 3 -9.92 5.36 -0.30
CA VAL A 3 -10.65 6.00 0.79
C VAL A 3 -9.76 6.08 2.02
N THR A 4 -9.90 7.16 2.78
CA THR A 4 -9.09 7.44 3.97
C THR A 4 -9.98 7.46 5.19
N PHE A 5 -9.60 6.68 6.21
CA PHE A 5 -10.29 6.62 7.50
C PHE A 5 -9.36 7.01 8.65
N LYS A 6 -9.94 7.47 9.76
CA LYS A 6 -9.22 7.61 11.03
C LYS A 6 -9.37 6.31 11.82
N TRP A 7 -8.26 5.62 12.09
CA TRP A 7 -8.24 4.37 12.84
C TRP A 7 -7.14 4.40 13.91
N ARG A 8 -7.52 4.16 15.17
CA ARG A 8 -6.59 4.17 16.33
C ARG A 8 -5.69 5.43 16.38
N GLY A 9 -6.26 6.59 16.03
CA GLY A 9 -5.53 7.87 16.02
C GLY A 9 -4.58 8.07 14.83
N LYS A 10 -4.56 7.16 13.85
CA LYS A 10 -3.72 7.25 12.64
C LYS A 10 -4.59 7.22 11.37
N PRO A 11 -4.14 7.79 10.25
CA PRO A 11 -4.80 7.61 8.96
C PRO A 11 -4.64 6.17 8.47
N LEU A 12 -5.73 5.59 7.96
CA LEU A 12 -5.78 4.29 7.32
C LEU A 12 -6.25 4.48 5.88
N PHE A 13 -5.43 4.06 4.93
CA PHE A 13 -5.79 4.07 3.51
C PHE A 13 -6.27 2.69 3.10
N ILE A 14 -7.42 2.66 2.44
CA ILE A 14 -7.99 1.45 1.87
C ILE A 14 -8.19 1.69 0.38
N ARG A 15 -7.63 0.82 -0.46
CA ARG A 15 -7.81 0.84 -1.90
C ARG A 15 -8.25 -0.53 -2.39
N HIS A 16 -9.34 -0.55 -3.14
CA HIS A 16 -9.69 -1.69 -3.98
C HIS A 16 -8.94 -1.58 -5.30
N ARG A 17 -8.03 -2.52 -5.55
CA ARG A 17 -7.14 -2.54 -6.72
C ARG A 17 -7.81 -3.20 -7.92
N THR A 18 -7.47 -2.76 -9.12
CA THR A 18 -7.86 -3.44 -10.36
C THR A 18 -6.89 -4.59 -10.67
N GLY A 19 -7.26 -5.49 -11.58
CA GLY A 19 -6.37 -6.58 -12.01
C GLY A 19 -5.08 -6.07 -12.68
N GLU A 20 -5.17 -4.95 -13.40
CA GLU A 20 -4.01 -4.29 -14.03
C GLU A 20 -3.05 -3.71 -13.00
N GLU A 21 -3.57 -3.05 -11.94
CA GLU A 21 -2.75 -2.55 -10.84
C GLU A 21 -2.04 -3.70 -10.12
N ILE A 22 -2.74 -4.79 -9.82
CA ILE A 22 -2.14 -5.96 -9.16
C ILE A 22 -1.01 -6.55 -10.02
N ALA A 23 -1.28 -6.76 -11.32
CA ALA A 23 -0.28 -7.31 -12.23
C ALA A 23 0.95 -6.40 -12.34
N THR A 24 0.74 -5.09 -12.35
CA THR A 24 1.82 -4.10 -12.39
C THR A 24 2.71 -4.20 -11.16
N GLU A 25 2.13 -4.16 -9.96
CA GLU A 25 2.88 -4.21 -8.70
C GLU A 25 3.55 -5.57 -8.45
N GLU A 26 2.92 -6.68 -8.83
CA GLU A 26 3.53 -8.03 -8.72
C GLU A 26 4.71 -8.23 -9.69
N SER A 27 4.77 -7.48 -10.80
CA SER A 27 5.84 -7.57 -11.79
C SER A 27 7.10 -6.79 -11.43
N VAL A 28 7.06 -5.99 -10.36
CA VAL A 28 8.19 -5.12 -9.97
C VAL A 28 9.40 -5.97 -9.54
N PRO A 29 10.60 -5.71 -10.09
CA PRO A 29 11.83 -6.35 -9.63
C PRO A 29 12.19 -5.89 -8.22
N VAL A 30 11.88 -6.70 -7.20
CA VAL A 30 12.06 -6.29 -5.78
C VAL A 30 13.50 -5.90 -5.41
N ALA A 31 14.49 -6.45 -6.11
CA ALA A 31 15.90 -6.13 -5.90
C ALA A 31 16.27 -4.69 -6.27
N SER A 32 15.46 -3.99 -7.07
CA SER A 32 15.68 -2.57 -7.37
C SER A 32 15.07 -1.62 -6.34
N LEU A 33 14.30 -2.12 -5.37
CA LEU A 33 13.65 -1.30 -4.35
C LEU A 33 14.58 -1.05 -3.17
N ARG A 34 14.46 0.13 -2.53
CA ARG A 34 15.22 0.47 -1.32
C ARG A 34 14.98 -0.52 -0.17
N ASP A 35 13.74 -0.97 -0.05
CA ASP A 35 13.28 -1.97 0.92
C ASP A 35 12.65 -3.14 0.14
N PRO A 36 13.40 -4.20 -0.18
CA PRO A 36 12.91 -5.31 -1.00
C PRO A 36 11.79 -6.08 -0.30
N GLN A 37 10.59 -6.05 -0.88
CA GLN A 37 9.45 -6.83 -0.39
C GLN A 37 8.48 -7.11 -1.53
N HIS A 38 8.00 -8.35 -1.67
CA HIS A 38 7.00 -8.69 -2.67
C HIS A 38 5.59 -8.22 -2.27
N ASP A 39 4.76 -7.86 -3.25
CA ASP A 39 3.37 -7.44 -2.99
C ASP A 39 2.58 -8.51 -2.21
N LYS A 40 2.76 -9.79 -2.56
CA LYS A 40 2.11 -10.94 -1.92
C LYS A 40 2.45 -11.11 -0.44
N GLU A 41 3.55 -10.52 0.03
CA GLU A 41 3.93 -10.53 1.45
C GLU A 41 3.24 -9.39 2.23
N ARG A 42 2.74 -8.37 1.53
CA ARG A 42 2.14 -7.17 2.11
C ARG A 42 0.62 -7.22 2.20
N VAL A 43 -0.02 -8.08 1.40
CA VAL A 43 -1.48 -8.21 1.31
C VAL A 43 -1.92 -9.64 1.57
N GLN A 44 -3.12 -9.79 2.16
CA GLN A 44 -3.76 -11.12 2.31
C GLN A 44 -4.66 -11.45 1.13
N ARG A 45 -5.26 -10.41 0.51
CA ARG A 45 -6.16 -10.51 -0.64
C ARG A 45 -5.73 -9.46 -1.65
N SER A 46 -5.27 -9.87 -2.84
CA SER A 46 -4.61 -8.97 -3.79
C SER A 46 -5.49 -7.81 -4.25
N GLU A 47 -6.81 -7.97 -4.27
CA GLU A 47 -7.75 -6.89 -4.59
C GLU A 47 -7.83 -5.80 -3.52
N TRP A 48 -7.32 -6.03 -2.30
CA TRP A 48 -7.37 -5.07 -1.19
C TRP A 48 -5.98 -4.66 -0.75
N LEU A 49 -5.67 -3.37 -0.93
CA LEU A 49 -4.52 -2.73 -0.30
C LEU A 49 -4.97 -1.92 0.91
N VAL A 50 -4.49 -2.31 2.09
CA VAL A 50 -4.78 -1.63 3.36
C VAL A 50 -3.47 -1.23 4.01
N VAL A 51 -3.23 0.07 4.14
CA VAL A 51 -1.97 0.60 4.68
C VAL A 51 -2.21 1.70 5.70
N LEU A 52 -1.32 1.76 6.71
CA LEU A 52 -1.25 2.92 7.59
C LEU A 52 -0.69 4.10 6.78
N GLY A 53 -1.45 5.19 6.69
CA GLY A 53 -1.09 6.40 5.94
C GLY A 53 -0.06 7.28 6.67
N VAL A 54 0.95 6.67 7.28
CA VAL A 54 1.99 7.35 8.06
C VAL A 54 3.32 7.14 7.36
N CYS A 55 3.88 8.20 6.78
CA CYS A 55 5.18 8.14 6.12
C CYS A 55 6.27 7.72 7.13
N THR A 56 7.11 6.76 6.75
CA THR A 56 8.15 6.20 7.64
C THR A 56 9.30 7.15 7.93
N GLN A 57 9.42 8.28 7.22
CA GLN A 57 10.46 9.28 7.45
C GLN A 57 10.20 10.09 8.72
N LEU A 58 9.10 10.86 8.76
CA LEU A 58 8.76 11.75 9.88
C LEU A 58 7.28 11.66 10.30
N GLY A 59 6.50 10.74 9.73
CA GLY A 59 5.11 10.51 10.12
C GLY A 59 4.07 11.43 9.47
N CYS A 60 4.46 12.23 8.47
CA CYS A 60 3.51 12.99 7.65
C CYS A 60 2.52 12.06 6.93
N VAL A 61 1.35 12.59 6.59
CA VAL A 61 0.30 11.84 5.88
C VAL A 61 0.50 11.98 4.36
N PRO A 62 0.75 10.89 3.61
CA PRO A 62 0.87 10.95 2.16
C PRO A 62 -0.44 11.36 1.49
N ILE A 63 -0.35 12.00 0.33
CA ILE A 63 -1.51 12.32 -0.52
C ILE A 63 -1.76 11.09 -1.41
N ALA A 64 -2.98 10.55 -1.36
CA ALA A 64 -3.40 9.31 -2.02
C ALA A 64 -4.36 9.53 -3.19
#